data_AF-A0A920VIK0-F1
#
_entry.id   AF-A0A920VIK0-F1
#
_cell.length_a   1.000
_cell.length_b   1.000
_cell.length_c   1.000
_cell.angle_alpha   90.00
_cell.angle_beta   90.00
_cell.angle_gamma   90.00
#
_symmetry.space_group_name_H-M   'P 1'
#
loop_
_entity.id
_entity.type
_entity.pdbx_description
1 polymer ?
#
loop_
_entity_poly.entity_id
_entity_poly.type
_entity_poly.pdbx_seq_one_letter_code
_entity_poly.pdbx_strand_id
1 'polypeptide(L)'
;MDLYVVVEPPELRERVSLDPGELSDLLAPGGPLSELHEAFEDRPGQREMLEIVTHQFNNGGVAIIEAGTGTGKSLAYLLPAAYWSRNNKERTVISTNTINLQEQLTIKDLPLVKALGGDVEWALVKGRGNYVSIRRALLAADAQRSLFEHDRSNEMAALLSWLEKTTDGSLSDLPFTPEPETWDEVRSDPDICLRSRCPHFQECHYQQSRRKAASAELLIVNHHMLFTDLAVRRATLNWTASAVLPSYNHIVLDEAHNIEDAATSHLGVEVTKRGLYRLLSRLERSGRGVLSAIYEQITTDSDQGRELQERIEMRVRPVLAQTRLKVEGF
;
A
#
# COMPACT_ATOMS: atom_id res chain seq x y z
N MET A 1 -3.50 -23.74 49.00
CA MET A 1 -3.15 -23.96 47.59
C MET A 1 -3.05 -22.57 47.01
N ASP A 2 -1.85 -22.02 47.03
CA ASP A 2 -1.66 -20.59 46.80
C ASP A 2 -1.61 -20.35 45.30
N LEU A 3 -2.66 -19.72 44.79
CA LEU A 3 -2.75 -19.26 43.41
C LEU A 3 -1.83 -18.05 43.26
N TYR A 4 -0.78 -18.19 42.47
CA TYR A 4 0.06 -17.07 42.02
C TYR A 4 -0.31 -16.70 40.59
N VAL A 5 -0.57 -15.42 40.37
CA VAL A 5 -0.89 -14.88 39.05
C VAL A 5 0.40 -14.81 38.24
N VAL A 6 0.48 -15.61 37.16
CA VAL A 6 1.64 -15.67 36.26
C VAL A 6 1.66 -14.50 35.28
N VAL A 7 0.47 -14.03 34.88
CA VAL A 7 0.26 -12.85 34.04
C VAL A 7 -1.04 -12.21 34.49
N GLU A 8 -1.01 -10.91 34.78
CA GLU A 8 -2.23 -10.18 35.12
C GLU A 8 -3.20 -10.19 33.93
N PRO A 9 -4.50 -10.45 34.17
CA PRO A 9 -5.49 -10.36 33.11
C PRO A 9 -5.44 -8.94 32.51
N PRO A 10 -5.42 -8.82 31.17
CA PRO A 10 -5.35 -7.51 30.54
C PRO A 10 -6.54 -6.67 31.00
N GLU A 11 -6.27 -5.46 31.51
CA GLU A 11 -7.33 -4.52 31.84
C GLU A 11 -8.17 -4.26 30.59
N LEU A 12 -9.49 -4.44 30.73
CA LEU A 12 -10.42 -4.04 29.70
C LEU A 12 -10.32 -2.53 29.56
N ARG A 13 -9.74 -2.06 28.45
CA ARG A 13 -9.72 -0.64 28.14
C ARG A 13 -11.15 -0.17 27.92
N GLU A 14 -11.67 0.62 28.85
CA GLU A 14 -12.92 1.33 28.65
C GLU A 14 -12.73 2.35 27.52
N ARG A 15 -13.65 2.31 26.56
CA ARG A 15 -13.64 3.26 25.44
C ARG A 15 -14.06 4.63 25.95
N VAL A 16 -13.27 5.64 25.60
CA VAL A 16 -13.59 7.05 25.82
C VAL A 16 -14.43 7.51 24.64
N SER A 17 -15.72 7.77 24.93
CA SER A 17 -16.64 8.38 23.98
C SER A 17 -16.18 9.79 23.63
N LEU A 18 -16.39 10.20 22.38
CA LEU A 18 -16.18 11.55 21.91
C LEU A 18 -17.44 12.38 22.13
N ASP A 19 -17.29 13.67 22.46
CA ASP A 19 -18.39 14.62 22.47
C ASP A 19 -18.56 15.21 21.05
N PRO A 20 -19.70 14.97 20.36
CA PRO A 20 -19.97 15.53 19.05
C PRO A 20 -20.01 17.06 19.03
N GLY A 21 -20.50 17.69 20.10
CA GLY A 21 -20.59 19.14 20.22
C GLY A 21 -19.21 19.79 20.30
N GLU A 22 -18.33 19.25 21.17
CA GLU A 22 -16.96 19.76 21.29
C GLU A 22 -16.19 19.68 19.97
N LEU A 23 -16.36 18.60 19.20
CA LEU A 23 -15.72 18.45 17.89
C LEU A 23 -16.37 19.33 16.82
N SER A 24 -17.69 19.55 16.88
CA SER A 24 -18.42 20.45 15.99
C SER A 24 -17.98 21.91 16.18
N ASP A 25 -17.72 22.31 17.43
CA ASP A 25 -17.21 23.63 17.81
C ASP A 25 -15.82 23.93 17.22
N LEU A 26 -15.00 22.90 16.95
CA LEU A 26 -13.71 23.07 16.25
C LEU A 26 -13.88 23.68 14.85
N LEU A 27 -15.01 23.38 14.20
CA LEU A 27 -15.34 23.80 12.84
C LEU A 27 -16.36 24.96 12.79
N ALA A 28 -16.86 25.40 13.94
CA ALA A 28 -17.87 26.45 14.04
C ALA A 28 -17.27 27.87 13.82
N PRO A 29 -18.10 28.87 13.47
CA PRO A 29 -17.66 30.27 13.41
C PRO A 29 -17.05 30.73 14.74
N GLY A 30 -15.84 31.29 14.69
CA GLY A 30 -15.10 31.70 15.89
C GLY A 30 -14.41 30.55 16.63
N GLY A 31 -14.50 29.32 16.11
CA GLY A 31 -13.76 28.17 16.61
C GLY A 31 -12.33 28.09 16.05
N PRO A 32 -11.51 27.14 16.54
CA PRO A 32 -10.10 26.96 16.16
C PRO A 32 -9.81 26.92 14.65
N LEU A 33 -10.68 26.30 13.83
CA LEU A 33 -10.47 26.29 12.37
C LEU A 33 -10.51 27.70 11.77
N SER A 34 -11.39 28.57 12.27
CA SER A 34 -11.53 29.93 11.77
C SER A 34 -10.31 30.81 12.08
N GLU A 35 -9.58 30.50 13.15
CA GLU A 35 -8.34 31.20 13.52
C GLU A 35 -7.15 30.73 12.67
N LEU A 36 -7.13 29.45 12.27
CA LEU A 36 -6.03 28.84 11.53
C LEU A 36 -6.10 29.08 10.02
N HIS A 37 -7.27 29.43 9.47
CA HIS A 37 -7.48 29.50 8.04
C HIS A 37 -8.15 30.83 7.63
N GLU A 38 -7.36 31.75 7.05
CA GLU A 38 -7.81 33.11 6.69
C GLU A 38 -9.04 33.14 5.77
N ALA A 39 -9.19 32.14 4.89
CA ALA A 39 -10.36 31.98 4.02
C ALA A 39 -11.41 31.02 4.59
N PHE A 40 -11.64 31.08 5.91
CA PHE A 40 -12.68 30.28 6.58
C PHE A 40 -14.07 30.63 6.05
N GLU A 41 -14.91 29.61 5.94
CA GLU A 41 -16.31 29.71 5.55
C GLU A 41 -17.09 28.72 6.42
N ASP A 42 -18.17 29.17 7.04
CA ASP A 42 -19.04 28.27 7.80
C ASP A 42 -19.77 27.32 6.85
N ARG A 43 -19.65 26.02 7.12
CA ARG A 43 -20.25 24.95 6.33
C ARG A 43 -21.07 24.07 7.25
N PRO A 44 -22.37 24.37 7.46
CA PRO A 44 -23.23 23.60 8.37
C PRO A 44 -23.25 22.09 8.05
N GLY A 45 -23.27 21.72 6.77
CA GLY A 45 -23.21 20.31 6.35
C GLY A 45 -21.90 19.59 6.72
N GLN A 46 -20.79 20.32 6.88
CA GLN A 46 -19.54 19.77 7.39
C GLN A 46 -19.68 19.35 8.86
N ARG A 47 -20.31 20.20 9.67
CA ARG A 47 -20.55 19.97 11.10
C ARG A 47 -21.56 18.85 11.32
N GLU A 48 -22.65 18.84 10.54
CA GLU A 48 -23.63 17.75 10.54
C GLU A 48 -22.97 16.40 10.21
N MET A 49 -22.16 16.35 9.15
CA MET A 49 -21.40 15.14 8.80
C MET A 49 -20.46 14.72 9.94
N LEU A 50 -19.75 15.67 10.56
CA LEU A 50 -18.85 15.40 11.68
C LEU A 50 -19.60 14.77 12.85
N GLU A 51 -20.77 15.30 13.19
CA GLU A 51 -21.59 14.82 14.32
C GLU A 51 -22.06 13.38 14.05
N ILE A 52 -22.52 13.09 12.82
CA ILE A 52 -22.91 11.73 12.39
C ILE A 52 -21.73 10.76 12.50
N VAL A 53 -20.56 11.14 11.96
CA VAL A 53 -19.36 10.30 12.02
C VAL A 53 -18.93 10.05 13.46
N THR A 54 -18.97 11.08 14.32
CA THR A 54 -18.63 10.98 15.75
C THR A 54 -19.55 10.02 16.47
N HIS A 55 -20.87 10.10 16.22
CA HIS A 55 -21.84 9.16 16.77
C HIS A 55 -21.53 7.72 16.37
N GLN A 56 -21.05 7.51 15.15
CA GLN A 56 -20.72 6.18 14.66
C GLN A 56 -19.44 5.60 15.23
N PHE A 57 -18.45 6.43 15.54
CA PHE A 57 -17.29 5.98 16.32
C PHE A 57 -17.72 5.55 17.74
N ASN A 58 -18.59 6.33 18.39
CA ASN A 58 -19.05 6.03 19.76
C ASN A 58 -19.90 4.75 19.84
N ASN A 59 -20.86 4.59 18.91
CA ASN A 59 -21.88 3.54 18.99
C ASN A 59 -21.56 2.31 18.11
N GLY A 60 -20.63 2.43 17.18
CA GLY A 60 -20.37 1.45 16.14
C GLY A 60 -21.46 1.42 15.05
N GLY A 61 -21.32 0.48 14.13
CA GLY A 61 -22.25 0.29 13.01
C GLY A 61 -21.74 0.89 11.69
N VAL A 62 -22.65 1.10 10.74
CA VAL A 62 -22.35 1.63 9.41
C VAL A 62 -23.17 2.90 9.20
N ALA A 63 -22.53 3.96 8.72
CA ALA A 63 -23.19 5.17 8.23
C ALA A 63 -22.88 5.35 6.75
N ILE A 64 -23.88 5.74 5.97
CA ILE A 64 -23.74 6.11 4.56
C ILE A 64 -24.13 7.57 4.48
N ILE A 65 -23.20 8.41 4.03
CA ILE A 65 -23.37 9.87 4.01
C ILE A 65 -23.09 10.35 2.59
N GLU A 66 -24.06 11.03 1.99
CA GLU A 66 -23.86 11.74 0.74
C GLU A 66 -23.53 13.20 1.04
N ALA A 67 -22.30 13.62 0.73
CA ALA A 67 -21.84 14.99 0.96
C ALA A 67 -21.42 15.62 -0.36
N GLY A 68 -22.00 16.77 -0.70
CA GLY A 68 -21.66 17.54 -1.90
C GLY A 68 -20.17 17.89 -2.00
N THR A 69 -19.66 18.17 -3.19
CA THR A 69 -18.28 18.65 -3.39
C THR A 69 -18.08 20.00 -2.69
N GLY A 70 -16.88 20.23 -2.14
CA GLY A 70 -16.56 21.51 -1.47
C GLY A 70 -17.14 21.68 -0.05
N THR A 71 -17.87 20.69 0.48
CA THR A 71 -18.44 20.70 1.83
C THR A 71 -17.42 20.59 2.96
N GLY A 72 -16.12 20.39 2.66
CA GLY A 72 -15.10 20.17 3.68
C GLY A 72 -15.16 18.78 4.32
N LYS A 73 -15.74 17.80 3.62
CA LYS A 73 -15.94 16.40 4.06
C LYS A 73 -14.69 15.75 4.66
N SER A 74 -13.48 16.04 4.15
CA SER A 74 -12.23 15.50 4.70
C SER A 74 -12.09 15.74 6.21
N LEU A 75 -12.23 16.99 6.67
CA LEU A 75 -12.10 17.30 8.10
C LEU A 75 -13.22 16.67 8.92
N ALA A 76 -14.43 16.60 8.37
CA ALA A 76 -15.59 16.05 9.05
C ALA A 76 -15.40 14.58 9.43
N TYR A 77 -14.70 13.79 8.61
CA TYR A 77 -14.37 12.41 8.97
C TYR A 77 -12.99 12.24 9.63
N LEU A 78 -12.01 13.10 9.32
CA LEU A 78 -10.65 12.97 9.86
C LEU A 78 -10.57 13.38 11.33
N LEU A 79 -11.30 14.42 11.76
CA LEU A 79 -11.28 14.88 13.15
C LEU A 79 -11.78 13.79 14.11
N PRO A 80 -12.99 13.21 13.94
CA PRO A 80 -13.44 12.11 14.79
C PRO A 80 -12.49 10.91 14.72
N ALA A 81 -11.97 10.56 13.53
CA ALA A 81 -11.03 9.45 13.38
C ALA A 81 -9.73 9.66 14.17
N ALA A 82 -9.15 10.87 14.12
CA ALA A 82 -7.93 11.21 14.85
C ALA A 82 -8.17 11.22 16.36
N TYR A 83 -9.23 11.90 16.83
CA TYR A 83 -9.58 11.96 18.25
C TYR A 83 -9.88 10.57 18.81
N TRP A 84 -10.62 9.75 18.07
CA TRP A 84 -10.90 8.37 18.47
C TRP A 84 -9.61 7.56 18.59
N SER A 85 -8.77 7.60 17.55
CA SER A 85 -7.53 6.81 17.51
C SER A 85 -6.57 7.22 18.63
N ARG A 86 -6.49 8.52 18.94
CA ARG A 86 -5.70 9.05 20.05
C ARG A 86 -6.21 8.57 21.40
N ASN A 87 -7.51 8.74 21.67
CA ASN A 87 -8.13 8.52 22.98
C ASN A 87 -8.28 7.02 23.29
N ASN A 88 -8.56 6.20 22.28
CA ASN A 88 -8.88 4.78 22.45
C ASN A 88 -7.74 3.83 22.02
N LYS A 89 -6.68 4.34 21.38
CA LYS A 89 -5.59 3.52 20.80
C LYS A 89 -6.11 2.46 19.82
N GLU A 90 -7.19 2.78 19.13
CA GLU A 90 -7.80 1.98 18.08
C GLU A 90 -7.47 2.60 16.72
N ARG A 91 -6.89 1.82 15.81
CA ARG A 91 -6.42 2.34 14.51
C ARG A 91 -7.59 2.52 13.55
N THR A 92 -7.56 3.62 12.79
CA THR A 92 -8.53 3.90 11.73
C THR A 92 -7.88 3.87 10.35
N VAL A 93 -8.52 3.21 9.40
CA VAL A 93 -8.15 3.25 7.97
C VAL A 93 -9.03 4.26 7.25
N ILE A 94 -8.42 5.20 6.55
CA ILE A 94 -9.08 6.10 5.61
C ILE A 94 -8.73 5.63 4.20
N SER A 95 -9.73 5.17 3.46
CA SER A 95 -9.58 4.70 2.10
C SER A 95 -10.20 5.69 1.13
N THR A 96 -9.45 6.11 0.11
CA THR A 96 -9.94 7.00 -0.97
C THR A 96 -9.68 6.37 -2.33
N ASN A 97 -10.10 7.01 -3.42
CA ASN A 97 -10.02 6.42 -4.75
C ASN A 97 -8.57 6.35 -5.29
N THR A 98 -7.82 7.45 -5.24
CA THR A 98 -6.52 7.58 -5.93
C THR A 98 -5.36 7.88 -4.99
N ILE A 99 -4.12 7.68 -5.44
CA ILE A 99 -2.91 8.05 -4.67
C ILE A 99 -2.83 9.57 -4.47
N ASN A 100 -3.21 10.36 -5.48
CA ASN A 100 -3.20 11.81 -5.39
C ASN A 100 -4.16 12.32 -4.30
N LEU A 101 -5.36 11.70 -4.17
CA LEU A 101 -6.29 12.04 -3.09
C LEU A 101 -5.69 11.68 -1.71
N GLN A 102 -5.01 10.53 -1.59
CA GLN A 102 -4.33 10.18 -0.34
C GLN A 102 -3.25 11.21 0.04
N GLU A 103 -2.49 11.69 -0.94
CA GLU A 103 -1.45 12.70 -0.75
C GLU A 103 -2.06 14.05 -0.36
N GLN A 104 -3.18 14.44 -0.97
CA GLN A 104 -3.92 15.64 -0.56
C GLN A 104 -4.34 15.56 0.91
N LEU A 105 -4.91 14.43 1.34
CA LEU A 105 -5.26 14.22 2.76
C LEU A 105 -4.01 14.32 3.66
N THR A 106 -2.88 13.78 3.21
CA THR A 106 -1.63 13.69 3.98
C THR A 106 -0.91 15.04 4.11
N ILE A 107 -0.88 15.83 3.04
CA ILE A 107 -0.10 17.08 2.94
C ILE A 107 -0.91 18.28 3.44
N LYS A 108 -2.23 18.26 3.24
CA LYS A 108 -3.10 19.41 3.54
C LYS A 108 -4.00 19.16 4.76
N ASP A 109 -4.80 18.11 4.73
CA ASP A 109 -5.90 17.96 5.69
C ASP A 109 -5.44 17.41 7.04
N LEU A 110 -4.55 16.42 7.08
CA LEU A 110 -4.02 15.84 8.33
C LEU A 110 -3.16 16.81 9.17
N PRO A 111 -2.29 17.66 8.58
CA PRO A 111 -1.61 18.70 9.35
C PRO A 111 -2.58 19.68 10.03
N LEU A 112 -3.69 20.02 9.35
CA LEU A 112 -4.74 20.85 9.91
C LEU A 112 -5.48 20.12 11.04
N VAL A 113 -5.80 18.83 10.87
CA VAL A 113 -6.39 18.00 11.94
C VAL A 113 -5.49 17.95 13.18
N LYS A 114 -4.17 17.80 12.99
CA LYS A 114 -3.17 17.83 14.07
C LYS A 114 -3.17 19.20 14.78
N ALA A 115 -3.23 20.30 14.03
CA ALA A 115 -3.31 21.65 14.59
C ALA A 115 -4.62 21.88 15.39
N LEU A 116 -5.71 21.23 14.99
CA LEU A 116 -7.01 21.23 15.68
C LEU A 116 -7.09 20.22 16.86
N GLY A 117 -5.94 19.80 17.37
CA GLY A 117 -5.86 18.90 18.52
C GLY A 117 -6.03 17.42 18.19
N GLY A 118 -6.12 17.01 16.92
CA GLY A 118 -6.08 15.61 16.50
C GLY A 118 -4.64 15.10 16.37
N ASP A 119 -3.83 15.20 17.44
CA ASP A 119 -2.42 14.80 17.41
C ASP A 119 -2.27 13.26 17.37
N VAL A 120 -2.15 12.74 16.16
CA VAL A 120 -1.97 11.31 15.86
C VAL A 120 -0.88 11.10 14.82
N GLU A 121 -0.25 9.94 14.86
CA GLU A 121 0.69 9.53 13.82
C GLU A 121 -0.06 8.89 12.64
N TRP A 122 0.24 9.31 11.42
CA TRP A 122 -0.36 8.74 10.20
C TRP A 122 0.68 8.16 9.25
N ALA A 123 0.24 7.18 8.45
CA ALA A 123 1.04 6.61 7.38
C ALA A 123 0.27 6.55 6.06
N LEU A 124 0.92 7.06 5.02
CA LEU A 124 0.50 6.89 3.63
C LEU A 124 0.95 5.52 3.13
N VAL A 125 0.00 4.69 2.69
CA VAL A 125 0.23 3.29 2.30
C VAL A 125 -0.05 3.10 0.82
N LYS A 126 1.03 3.09 0.04
CA LYS A 126 1.00 2.81 -1.40
C LYS A 126 1.27 1.33 -1.67
N GLY A 127 0.83 0.83 -2.82
CA GLY A 127 1.17 -0.51 -3.30
C GLY A 127 2.67 -0.67 -3.57
N ARG A 128 3.22 -1.89 -3.41
CA ARG A 128 4.67 -2.15 -3.54
C ARG A 128 5.28 -1.63 -4.84
N GLY A 129 4.58 -1.78 -5.96
CA GLY A 129 5.05 -1.33 -7.28
C GLY A 129 5.14 0.19 -7.44
N ASN A 130 4.67 0.97 -6.45
CA ASN A 130 4.87 2.42 -6.40
C ASN A 130 6.18 2.81 -5.74
N TYR A 131 6.96 1.86 -5.22
CA TYR A 131 8.26 2.15 -4.62
C TYR A 131 9.38 1.66 -5.52
N VAL A 132 10.45 2.43 -5.63
CA VAL A 132 11.69 2.01 -6.26
C VAL A 132 12.42 0.97 -5.41
N SER A 133 13.14 0.06 -6.06
CA SER A 133 14.05 -0.88 -5.38
C SER A 133 15.49 -0.47 -5.67
N ILE A 134 16.21 -0.02 -4.62
CA ILE A 134 17.63 0.36 -4.69
C ILE A 134 18.45 -0.71 -5.40
N ARG A 135 18.29 -1.98 -4.99
CA ARG A 135 18.99 -3.12 -5.61
C ARG A 135 18.69 -3.24 -7.11
N ARG A 136 17.42 -3.12 -7.51
CA ARG A 136 17.05 -3.30 -8.93
C ARG A 136 17.53 -2.12 -9.78
N ALA A 137 17.44 -0.90 -9.25
CA ALA A 137 18.00 0.28 -9.92
C ALA A 137 19.50 0.16 -10.16
N LEU A 138 20.26 -0.30 -9.15
CA LEU A 138 21.71 -0.54 -9.31
C LEU A 138 22.02 -1.63 -10.34
N LEU A 139 21.27 -2.74 -10.34
CA LEU A 139 21.45 -3.82 -11.33
C LEU A 139 21.08 -3.36 -12.76
N ALA A 140 20.02 -2.59 -12.91
CA ALA A 140 19.59 -2.03 -14.19
C ALA A 140 20.64 -1.08 -14.76
N ALA A 141 21.20 -0.21 -13.91
CA ALA A 141 22.26 0.70 -14.31
C ALA A 141 23.56 0.00 -14.72
N ASP A 142 23.93 -1.09 -14.04
CA ASP A 142 25.09 -1.91 -14.43
C ASP A 142 24.87 -2.61 -15.77
N ALA A 143 23.68 -3.17 -15.99
CA ALA A 143 23.32 -3.82 -17.25
C ALA A 143 23.31 -2.86 -18.45
N GLN A 144 22.81 -1.64 -18.29
CA GLN A 144 22.79 -0.63 -19.37
C GLN A 144 24.19 -0.18 -19.80
N ARG A 145 25.14 -0.08 -18.87
CA ARG A 145 26.55 0.23 -19.21
C ARG A 145 27.15 -0.82 -20.16
N SER A 146 26.66 -2.06 -20.13
CA SER A 146 27.13 -3.14 -20.98
C SER A 146 26.50 -3.17 -22.38
N LEU A 147 25.38 -2.48 -22.63
CA LEU A 147 24.55 -2.65 -23.83
C LEU A 147 24.64 -1.51 -24.86
N PHE A 148 25.39 -0.43 -24.59
CA PHE A 148 25.60 0.72 -25.50
C PHE A 148 24.32 1.37 -26.09
N GLU A 149 23.15 1.21 -25.45
CA GLU A 149 21.92 1.92 -25.83
C GLU A 149 21.96 3.36 -25.30
N HIS A 150 22.17 4.33 -26.19
CA HIS A 150 22.38 5.75 -25.83
C HIS A 150 21.11 6.48 -25.34
N ASP A 151 19.90 6.00 -25.70
CA ASP A 151 18.66 6.71 -25.37
C ASP A 151 18.18 6.46 -23.92
N ARG A 152 18.43 5.26 -23.36
CA ARG A 152 17.92 4.90 -22.01
C ARG A 152 18.87 5.25 -20.86
N SER A 153 20.13 5.58 -21.17
CA SER A 153 21.16 5.89 -20.17
C SER A 153 20.85 7.16 -19.39
N ASN A 154 20.22 8.16 -20.03
CA ASN A 154 19.95 9.46 -19.41
C ASN A 154 18.83 9.36 -18.37
N GLU A 155 17.76 8.61 -18.67
CA GLU A 155 16.64 8.41 -17.74
C GLU A 155 17.09 7.59 -16.51
N MET A 156 17.87 6.52 -16.72
CA MET A 156 18.43 5.73 -15.62
C MET A 156 19.37 6.57 -14.74
N ALA A 157 20.21 7.42 -15.33
CA ALA A 157 21.08 8.32 -14.58
C ALA A 157 20.26 9.33 -13.75
N ALA A 158 19.16 9.85 -14.29
CA ALA A 158 18.24 10.72 -13.55
C ALA A 158 17.56 9.98 -12.38
N LEU A 159 17.12 8.73 -12.59
CA LEU A 159 16.55 7.88 -11.54
C LEU A 159 17.56 7.61 -10.41
N LEU A 160 18.81 7.29 -10.74
CA LEU A 160 19.85 7.09 -9.73
C LEU A 160 20.18 8.36 -8.95
N SER A 161 20.25 9.51 -9.62
CA SER A 161 20.46 10.81 -8.96
C SER A 161 19.29 11.18 -8.04
N TRP A 162 18.07 10.83 -8.43
CA TRP A 162 16.87 11.00 -7.59
C TRP A 162 16.87 10.05 -6.39
N LEU A 163 17.32 8.79 -6.57
CA LEU A 163 17.40 7.81 -5.47
C LEU A 163 18.24 8.27 -4.29
N GLU A 164 19.26 9.09 -4.53
CA GLU A 164 20.10 9.66 -3.46
C GLU A 164 19.40 10.79 -2.69
N LYS A 165 18.32 11.36 -3.23
CA LYS A 165 17.65 12.57 -2.71
C LYS A 165 16.21 12.33 -2.27
N THR A 166 15.58 11.27 -2.76
CA THR A 166 14.17 10.95 -2.50
C THR A 166 13.93 10.74 -1.00
N THR A 167 12.77 11.21 -0.56
CA THR A 167 12.39 11.09 0.85
C THR A 167 11.66 9.78 1.14
N ASP A 168 10.79 9.34 0.23
CA ASP A 168 9.94 8.16 0.41
C ASP A 168 10.13 7.07 -0.67
N GLY A 169 10.98 7.32 -1.67
CA GLY A 169 11.28 6.41 -2.78
C GLY A 169 10.06 6.01 -3.60
N SER A 170 8.98 6.78 -3.55
CA SER A 170 7.76 6.49 -4.28
C SER A 170 7.76 7.14 -5.67
N LEU A 171 6.99 6.55 -6.59
CA LEU A 171 6.83 7.09 -7.95
C LEU A 171 6.26 8.51 -7.95
N SER A 172 5.44 8.87 -6.96
CA SER A 172 4.89 10.22 -6.86
C SER A 172 5.86 11.26 -6.28
N ASP A 173 6.94 10.83 -5.62
CA ASP A 173 8.05 11.71 -5.20
C ASP A 173 9.07 11.93 -6.34
N LEU A 174 8.92 11.23 -7.47
CA LEU A 174 9.77 11.40 -8.64
C LEU A 174 9.39 12.67 -9.41
N PRO A 175 10.32 13.61 -9.68
CA PRO A 175 10.00 14.91 -10.26
C PRO A 175 9.71 14.85 -11.78
N PHE A 176 9.76 13.66 -12.37
CA PHE A 176 9.45 13.41 -13.77
C PHE A 176 8.68 12.10 -13.92
N THR A 177 7.96 11.95 -15.03
CA THR A 177 7.26 10.71 -15.35
C THR A 177 8.20 9.78 -16.10
N PRO A 178 8.56 8.61 -15.53
CA PRO A 178 9.44 7.68 -16.20
C PRO A 178 8.68 6.87 -17.26
N GLU A 179 9.39 6.33 -18.25
CA GLU A 179 8.85 5.33 -19.15
C GLU A 179 8.32 4.11 -18.35
N PRO A 180 7.16 3.54 -18.72
CA PRO A 180 6.60 2.38 -18.03
C PRO A 180 7.58 1.19 -17.96
N GLU A 181 8.37 0.97 -19.02
CA GLU A 181 9.38 -0.06 -19.09
C GLU A 181 10.54 0.20 -18.12
N THR A 182 11.02 1.45 -18.05
CA THR A 182 12.10 1.84 -17.13
C THR A 182 11.64 1.70 -15.68
N TRP A 183 10.43 2.15 -15.35
CA TRP A 183 9.89 1.96 -14.00
C TRP A 183 9.68 0.49 -13.66
N ASP A 184 9.18 -0.32 -14.61
CA ASP A 184 9.01 -1.77 -14.40
C ASP A 184 10.33 -2.48 -14.09
N GLU A 185 11.45 -1.98 -14.62
CA GLU A 185 12.80 -2.50 -14.40
C GLU A 185 13.34 -2.18 -12.99
N VAL A 186 13.03 -1.00 -12.44
CA VAL A 186 13.60 -0.53 -11.16
C VAL A 186 12.66 -0.65 -9.96
N ARG A 187 11.35 -0.74 -10.16
CA ARG A 187 10.36 -0.78 -9.07
C ARG A 187 10.51 -2.00 -8.17
N SER A 188 10.05 -1.91 -6.93
CA SER A 188 9.99 -3.02 -6.00
C SER A 188 9.00 -4.07 -6.48
N ASP A 189 9.43 -5.34 -6.47
CA ASP A 189 8.66 -6.48 -6.96
C ASP A 189 8.62 -7.60 -5.90
N PRO A 190 7.44 -8.16 -5.58
CA PRO A 190 7.29 -9.23 -4.59
C PRO A 190 8.18 -10.45 -4.81
N ASP A 191 8.32 -10.85 -6.07
CA ASP A 191 8.88 -12.14 -6.44
C ASP A 191 10.40 -12.09 -6.58
N ILE A 192 10.95 -10.89 -6.82
CA ILE A 192 12.39 -10.63 -6.94
C ILE A 192 12.98 -10.14 -5.61
N CYS A 193 12.14 -9.65 -4.68
CA CYS A 193 12.60 -9.10 -3.41
C CYS A 193 13.25 -10.16 -2.52
N LEU A 194 14.50 -9.90 -2.10
CA LEU A 194 15.25 -10.76 -1.16
C LEU A 194 14.79 -10.60 0.31
N ARG A 195 13.83 -9.71 0.59
CA ARG A 195 13.31 -9.40 1.92
C ARG A 195 14.44 -9.14 2.92
N SER A 196 14.48 -9.83 4.04
CA SER A 196 15.50 -9.69 5.09
C SER A 196 16.92 -10.00 4.64
N ARG A 197 17.10 -10.72 3.52
CA ARG A 197 18.43 -11.01 2.94
C ARG A 197 18.94 -9.91 1.99
N CYS A 198 18.13 -8.88 1.74
CA CYS A 198 18.53 -7.77 0.87
C CYS A 198 19.64 -6.93 1.54
N PRO A 199 20.77 -6.65 0.87
CA PRO A 199 21.81 -5.78 1.42
C PRO A 199 21.31 -4.38 1.79
N HIS A 200 20.31 -3.88 1.06
CA HIS A 200 19.70 -2.56 1.27
C HIS A 200 18.43 -2.62 2.14
N PHE A 201 18.23 -3.66 2.95
CA PHE A 201 16.96 -3.83 3.68
C PHE A 201 16.61 -2.64 4.60
N GLN A 202 17.60 -2.06 5.28
CA GLN A 202 17.39 -0.93 6.21
C GLN A 202 17.00 0.37 5.49
N GLU A 203 17.63 0.64 4.34
CA GLU A 203 17.39 1.80 3.49
C GLU A 203 16.20 1.59 2.54
N CYS A 204 15.64 0.39 2.46
CA CYS A 204 14.56 0.07 1.53
C CYS A 204 13.30 0.90 1.85
N HIS A 205 12.99 1.84 0.97
CA HIS A 205 11.83 2.73 1.06
C HIS A 205 10.49 2.00 1.30
N TYR A 206 10.24 0.91 0.57
CA TYR A 206 9.04 0.09 0.80
C TYR A 206 8.99 -0.47 2.24
N GLN A 207 10.11 -0.96 2.77
CA GLN A 207 10.17 -1.50 4.14
C GLN A 207 10.08 -0.39 5.19
N GLN A 208 10.62 0.79 4.92
CA GLN A 208 10.43 1.97 5.77
C GLN A 208 8.96 2.39 5.82
N SER A 209 8.27 2.45 4.68
CA SER A 209 6.82 2.69 4.62
C SER A 209 6.03 1.65 5.43
N ARG A 210 6.36 0.36 5.32
CA ARG A 210 5.71 -0.69 6.13
C ARG A 210 5.94 -0.51 7.63
N ARG A 211 7.16 -0.14 8.04
CA ARG A 211 7.47 0.16 9.46
C ARG A 211 6.69 1.36 9.98
N LYS A 212 6.62 2.45 9.21
CA LYS A 212 5.82 3.63 9.56
C LYS A 212 4.34 3.31 9.68
N ALA A 213 3.80 2.50 8.76
CA ALA A 213 2.42 2.03 8.85
C ALA A 213 2.15 1.21 10.11
N ALA A 214 3.07 0.33 10.51
CA ALA A 214 2.92 -0.51 11.69
C ALA A 214 2.76 0.29 13.00
N SER A 215 3.41 1.46 13.11
CA SER A 215 3.32 2.35 14.27
C SER A 215 2.24 3.42 14.18
N ALA A 216 1.66 3.67 13.00
CA ALA A 216 0.68 4.74 12.81
C ALA A 216 -0.69 4.41 13.42
N GLU A 217 -1.40 5.44 13.87
CA GLU A 217 -2.76 5.39 14.40
C GLU A 217 -3.80 5.62 13.29
N LEU A 218 -3.44 6.38 12.24
CA LEU A 218 -4.22 6.52 11.01
C LEU A 218 -3.49 5.93 9.81
N LEU A 219 -4.18 5.14 9.00
CA LEU A 219 -3.67 4.63 7.73
C LEU A 219 -4.42 5.26 6.57
N ILE A 220 -3.70 5.95 5.68
CA ILE A 220 -4.28 6.55 4.48
C ILE A 220 -3.92 5.63 3.30
N VAL A 221 -4.94 5.06 2.66
CA VAL A 221 -4.79 4.03 1.62
C VAL A 221 -5.71 4.34 0.44
N ASN A 222 -5.49 3.71 -0.73
CA ASN A 222 -6.55 3.66 -1.74
C ASN A 222 -7.47 2.46 -1.53
N HIS A 223 -8.63 2.47 -2.19
CA HIS A 223 -9.57 1.35 -2.21
C HIS A 223 -8.89 0.05 -2.62
N HIS A 224 -8.05 0.07 -3.67
CA HIS A 224 -7.31 -1.12 -4.12
C HIS A 224 -6.48 -1.77 -3.00
N MET A 225 -5.73 -0.98 -2.25
CA MET A 225 -4.93 -1.47 -1.12
C MET A 225 -5.80 -2.02 0.01
N LEU A 226 -6.91 -1.35 0.33
CA LEU A 226 -7.87 -1.84 1.32
C LEU A 226 -8.48 -3.18 0.89
N PHE A 227 -8.96 -3.30 -0.34
CA PHE A 227 -9.58 -4.55 -0.81
C PHE A 227 -8.57 -5.69 -0.97
N THR A 228 -7.31 -5.39 -1.33
CA THR A 228 -6.23 -6.39 -1.29
C THR A 228 -6.04 -6.92 0.12
N ASP A 229 -6.04 -6.04 1.14
CA ASP A 229 -5.91 -6.43 2.54
C ASP A 229 -7.09 -7.28 3.02
N LEU A 230 -8.32 -6.83 2.73
CA LEU A 230 -9.55 -7.54 3.08
C LEU A 230 -9.61 -8.93 2.44
N ALA A 231 -9.17 -9.08 1.18
CA ALA A 231 -9.10 -10.37 0.50
C ALA A 231 -8.15 -11.34 1.23
N VAL A 232 -6.97 -10.88 1.65
CA VAL A 232 -6.00 -11.68 2.41
C VAL A 232 -6.55 -12.06 3.79
N ARG A 233 -7.15 -11.11 4.52
CA ARG A 233 -7.76 -11.38 5.83
C ARG A 233 -8.90 -12.39 5.74
N ARG A 234 -9.76 -12.24 4.73
CA ARG A 234 -10.86 -13.19 4.47
C ARG A 234 -10.33 -14.59 4.15
N ALA A 235 -9.30 -14.70 3.31
CA ALA A 235 -8.71 -15.99 2.94
C ALA A 235 -8.02 -16.69 4.12
N THR A 236 -7.43 -15.92 5.04
CA THR A 236 -6.73 -16.44 6.23
C THR A 236 -7.62 -16.59 7.46
N LEU A 237 -8.87 -16.11 7.40
CA LEU A 237 -9.80 -16.01 8.53
C LEU A 237 -9.20 -15.29 9.76
N ASN A 238 -8.24 -14.39 9.53
CA ASN A 238 -7.52 -13.69 10.58
C ASN A 238 -7.67 -12.17 10.43
N TRP A 239 -8.51 -11.61 11.29
CA TRP A 239 -8.82 -10.17 11.30
C TRP A 239 -7.95 -9.37 12.27
N THR A 240 -7.27 -10.05 13.20
CA THR A 240 -6.49 -9.41 14.27
C THR A 240 -5.00 -9.35 13.97
N ALA A 241 -4.48 -10.23 13.09
CA ALA A 241 -3.09 -10.19 12.67
C ALA A 241 -2.83 -9.11 11.61
N SER A 242 -1.56 -8.72 11.44
CA SER A 242 -1.15 -7.90 10.31
C SER A 242 -1.23 -8.72 9.01
N ALA A 243 -1.83 -8.14 7.97
CA ALA A 243 -1.84 -8.69 6.62
C ALA A 243 -1.08 -7.75 5.68
N VAL A 244 -1.74 -7.15 4.68
CA VAL A 244 -1.14 -6.10 3.84
C VAL A 244 -1.06 -4.79 4.62
N LEU A 245 -2.08 -4.53 5.44
CA LEU A 245 -2.16 -3.47 6.42
C LEU A 245 -2.00 -4.03 7.84
N PRO A 246 -1.50 -3.22 8.79
CA PRO A 246 -1.63 -3.48 10.22
C PRO A 246 -3.10 -3.68 10.64
N SER A 247 -3.35 -4.30 11.79
CA SER A 247 -4.71 -4.46 12.33
C SER A 247 -5.35 -3.11 12.63
N TYR A 248 -6.65 -2.97 12.33
CA TYR A 248 -7.42 -1.75 12.53
C TYR A 248 -8.83 -2.07 13.01
N ASN A 249 -9.51 -1.05 13.56
CA ASN A 249 -10.82 -1.18 14.18
C ASN A 249 -11.91 -0.47 13.36
N HIS A 250 -11.54 0.60 12.66
CA HIS A 250 -12.47 1.48 11.95
C HIS A 250 -12.03 1.69 10.51
N ILE A 251 -13.00 1.86 9.62
CA ILE A 251 -12.78 2.17 8.21
C ILE A 251 -13.66 3.37 7.83
N VAL A 252 -13.05 4.37 7.19
CA VAL A 252 -13.75 5.41 6.45
C VAL A 252 -13.50 5.19 4.96
N LEU A 253 -14.57 5.14 4.17
CA LEU A 253 -14.52 5.05 2.71
C LEU A 253 -14.89 6.41 2.12
N ASP A 254 -13.90 7.16 1.67
CA ASP A 254 -14.08 8.42 0.94
C ASP A 254 -14.18 8.15 -0.57
N GLU A 255 -14.96 8.95 -1.29
CA GLU A 255 -15.27 8.72 -2.71
C GLU A 255 -15.82 7.30 -2.98
N ALA A 256 -16.66 6.82 -2.05
CA ALA A 256 -17.14 5.45 -1.97
C ALA A 256 -17.87 4.94 -3.22
N HIS A 257 -18.29 5.81 -4.13
CA HIS A 257 -18.85 5.42 -5.42
C HIS A 257 -17.86 4.61 -6.30
N ASN A 258 -16.55 4.70 -6.04
CA ASN A 258 -15.52 3.95 -6.78
C ASN A 258 -15.16 2.59 -6.14
N ILE A 259 -15.81 2.20 -5.03
CA ILE A 259 -15.41 0.99 -4.30
C ILE A 259 -15.79 -0.30 -5.04
N GLU A 260 -16.84 -0.28 -5.86
CA GLU A 260 -17.30 -1.47 -6.58
C GLU A 260 -16.24 -1.96 -7.58
N ASP A 261 -15.62 -1.04 -8.32
CA ASP A 261 -14.54 -1.35 -9.27
C ASP A 261 -13.30 -1.90 -8.54
N ALA A 262 -12.93 -1.28 -7.42
CA ALA A 262 -11.82 -1.73 -6.59
C ALA A 262 -12.10 -3.11 -5.96
N ALA A 263 -13.33 -3.36 -5.52
CA ALA A 263 -13.72 -4.66 -4.99
C ALA A 263 -13.69 -5.74 -6.08
N THR A 264 -14.22 -5.44 -7.27
CA THR A 264 -14.31 -6.39 -8.39
C THR A 264 -12.91 -6.81 -8.88
N SER A 265 -11.98 -5.87 -8.99
CA SER A 265 -10.61 -6.16 -9.43
C SER A 265 -9.82 -7.05 -8.45
N HIS A 266 -10.07 -6.94 -7.13
CA HIS A 266 -9.32 -7.69 -6.11
C HIS A 266 -10.01 -8.95 -5.61
N LEU A 267 -11.33 -9.03 -5.71
CA LEU A 267 -12.08 -10.25 -5.45
C LEU A 267 -12.25 -11.11 -6.71
N GLY A 268 -11.89 -10.57 -7.88
CA GLY A 268 -11.80 -11.27 -9.16
C GLY A 268 -10.42 -11.87 -9.44
N VAL A 269 -10.32 -12.66 -10.50
CA VAL A 269 -9.06 -13.23 -11.01
C VAL A 269 -8.81 -12.65 -12.40
N GLU A 270 -7.68 -11.96 -12.58
CA GLU A 270 -7.28 -11.40 -13.87
C GLU A 270 -6.13 -12.19 -14.49
N VAL A 271 -6.26 -12.55 -15.77
CA VAL A 271 -5.19 -13.16 -16.57
C VAL A 271 -4.94 -12.28 -17.80
N THR A 272 -3.77 -11.65 -17.87
CA THR A 272 -3.39 -10.80 -19.01
C THR A 272 -2.37 -11.50 -19.91
N LYS A 273 -2.45 -11.28 -21.23
CA LYS A 273 -1.45 -11.75 -22.20
C LYS A 273 -0.03 -11.32 -21.81
N ARG A 274 0.14 -10.05 -21.43
CA ARG A 274 1.44 -9.52 -20.97
C ARG A 274 1.94 -10.20 -19.69
N GLY A 275 1.04 -10.45 -18.72
CA GLY A 275 1.37 -11.18 -17.50
C GLY A 275 1.84 -12.61 -17.78
N LEU A 276 1.13 -13.31 -18.67
CA LEU A 276 1.51 -14.65 -19.13
C LEU A 276 2.90 -14.66 -19.79
N TYR A 277 3.18 -13.72 -20.70
CA TYR A 277 4.50 -13.62 -21.31
C TYR A 277 5.63 -13.37 -20.33
N ARG A 278 5.42 -12.47 -19.35
CA ARG A 278 6.42 -12.21 -18.32
C ARG A 278 6.70 -13.46 -17.50
N LEU A 279 5.64 -14.18 -17.09
CA LEU A 279 5.76 -15.43 -16.33
C LEU A 279 6.52 -16.50 -17.12
N LEU A 280 6.14 -16.72 -18.39
CA LEU A 280 6.83 -17.65 -19.28
C LEU A 280 8.30 -17.25 -19.51
N SER A 281 8.58 -15.96 -19.66
CA SER A 281 9.95 -15.46 -19.88
C SER A 281 10.83 -15.56 -18.65
N ARG A 282 10.25 -15.47 -17.45
CA ARG A 282 10.96 -15.75 -16.19
C ARG A 282 11.31 -17.23 -16.03
N LEU A 283 10.43 -18.12 -16.49
CA LEU A 283 10.71 -19.55 -16.52
C LEU A 283 11.86 -19.84 -17.49
N GLU A 284 11.73 -19.44 -18.76
CA GLU A 284 12.81 -19.55 -19.75
C GLU A 284 12.61 -18.59 -20.95
N ARG A 285 13.66 -17.87 -21.33
CA ARG A 285 13.74 -17.08 -22.56
C ARG A 285 15.15 -17.21 -23.15
N SER A 286 15.24 -17.71 -24.37
CA SER A 286 16.50 -17.85 -25.11
C SER A 286 17.60 -18.56 -24.30
N GLY A 287 17.24 -19.63 -23.58
CA GLY A 287 18.17 -20.41 -22.75
C GLY A 287 18.58 -19.76 -21.43
N ARG A 288 17.91 -18.68 -21.01
CA ARG A 288 18.11 -18.04 -19.70
C ARG A 288 16.81 -18.07 -18.90
N GLY A 289 16.89 -18.18 -17.58
CA GLY A 289 15.72 -18.14 -16.69
C GLY A 289 15.85 -19.09 -15.52
N VAL A 290 14.79 -19.20 -14.72
CA VAL A 290 14.76 -20.09 -13.54
C VAL A 290 14.96 -21.55 -13.95
N LEU A 291 14.35 -21.98 -15.06
CA LEU A 291 14.47 -23.35 -15.53
C LEU A 291 15.91 -23.67 -15.97
N SER A 292 16.56 -22.77 -16.69
CA SER A 292 17.95 -22.93 -17.13
C SER A 292 18.91 -22.97 -15.95
N ALA A 293 18.71 -22.10 -14.94
CA ALA A 293 19.51 -22.11 -13.71
C ALA A 293 19.33 -23.41 -12.90
N ILE A 294 18.11 -23.93 -12.81
CA ILE A 294 17.86 -25.24 -12.17
C ILE A 294 18.52 -26.35 -12.98
N TYR A 295 18.40 -26.34 -14.31
CA TYR A 295 18.97 -27.34 -15.20
C TYR A 295 20.49 -27.46 -15.03
N GLU A 296 21.18 -26.33 -14.91
CA GLU A 296 22.63 -26.25 -14.66
C GLU A 296 23.04 -26.75 -13.26
N GLN A 297 22.17 -26.60 -12.25
CA GLN A 297 22.45 -27.05 -10.88
C GLN A 297 22.17 -28.53 -10.64
N ILE A 298 21.42 -29.20 -11.53
CA ILE A 298 21.13 -30.63 -11.40
C ILE A 298 22.40 -31.43 -11.71
N THR A 299 22.90 -32.15 -10.70
CA THR A 299 24.05 -33.05 -10.85
C THR A 299 23.67 -34.33 -11.58
N THR A 300 24.33 -34.59 -12.72
CA THR A 300 24.13 -35.80 -13.54
C THR A 300 24.84 -37.05 -13.01
N ASP A 301 25.54 -36.93 -11.87
CA ASP A 301 26.22 -38.03 -11.21
C ASP A 301 25.27 -38.98 -10.45
N SER A 302 24.00 -38.58 -10.28
CA SER A 302 22.95 -39.43 -9.72
C SER A 302 21.90 -39.78 -10.77
N ASP A 303 21.34 -40.99 -10.68
CA ASP A 303 20.25 -41.43 -11.56
C ASP A 303 19.03 -40.50 -11.46
N GLN A 304 18.75 -39.97 -10.26
CA GLN A 304 17.70 -38.98 -10.05
C GLN A 304 17.95 -37.67 -10.80
N GLY A 305 19.20 -37.19 -10.84
CA GLY A 305 19.56 -35.98 -11.58
C GLY A 305 19.39 -36.14 -13.08
N ARG A 306 19.78 -37.30 -13.63
CA ARG A 306 19.57 -37.63 -15.05
C ARG A 306 18.08 -37.69 -15.39
N GLU A 307 17.29 -38.37 -14.56
CA GLU A 307 15.84 -38.44 -14.74
C GLU A 307 15.17 -37.05 -14.69
N LEU A 308 15.62 -36.17 -13.78
CA LEU A 308 15.11 -34.81 -13.68
C LEU A 308 15.46 -33.97 -14.92
N GLN A 309 16.69 -34.04 -15.44
CA GLN A 309 17.05 -33.37 -16.69
C GLN A 309 16.24 -33.88 -17.88
N GLU A 310 16.08 -35.20 -17.99
CA GLU A 310 15.28 -35.81 -19.06
C GLU A 310 13.81 -35.35 -18.99
N ARG A 311 13.22 -35.28 -17.80
CA ARG A 311 11.87 -34.73 -17.60
C ARG A 311 11.77 -33.25 -18.00
N ILE A 312 12.79 -32.44 -17.70
CA ILE A 312 12.81 -31.02 -18.08
C ILE A 312 12.82 -30.88 -19.61
N GLU A 313 13.70 -31.61 -20.30
CA GLU A 313 13.84 -31.56 -21.76
C GLU A 313 12.63 -32.16 -22.49
N MET A 314 12.13 -33.31 -22.02
CA MET A 314 11.08 -34.05 -22.73
C MET A 314 9.66 -33.59 -22.40
N ARG A 315 9.45 -32.92 -21.26
CA ARG A 315 8.10 -32.53 -20.81
C ARG A 315 7.95 -31.04 -20.55
N VAL A 316 8.87 -30.43 -19.81
CA VAL A 316 8.69 -29.04 -19.36
C VAL A 316 8.95 -28.05 -20.50
N ARG A 317 10.09 -28.15 -21.18
CA ARG A 317 10.46 -27.26 -22.29
C ARG A 317 9.49 -27.30 -23.48
N PRO A 318 9.02 -28.47 -23.94
CA PRO A 318 8.04 -28.55 -25.02
C PRO A 318 6.72 -27.88 -24.65
N VAL A 319 6.24 -28.09 -23.42
CA VAL A 319 5.01 -27.44 -22.94
C VAL A 319 5.19 -25.94 -22.86
N LEU A 320 6.31 -25.44 -22.32
CA LEU A 320 6.58 -23.99 -22.27
C LEU A 320 6.62 -23.35 -23.65
N ALA A 321 7.27 -24.00 -24.63
CA ALA A 321 7.30 -23.53 -26.01
C ALA A 321 5.89 -23.49 -26.63
N GLN A 322 5.10 -24.55 -26.46
CA GLN A 322 3.72 -24.60 -26.94
C GLN A 322 2.83 -23.55 -26.27
N THR A 323 2.96 -23.36 -24.95
CA THR A 323 2.21 -22.34 -24.23
C THR A 323 2.57 -20.95 -24.73
N ARG A 324 3.85 -20.67 -25.01
CA ARG A 324 4.29 -19.37 -25.55
C ARG A 324 3.66 -19.08 -26.91
N LEU A 325 3.63 -20.07 -27.81
CA LEU A 325 2.97 -19.96 -29.12
C LEU A 325 1.47 -19.70 -29.00
N LYS A 326 0.79 -20.35 -28.04
CA LYS A 326 -0.63 -20.12 -27.77
C LYS A 326 -0.92 -18.73 -27.22
N VAL A 327 -0.05 -18.23 -26.35
CA VAL A 327 -0.16 -16.87 -25.80
C VAL A 327 0.15 -15.81 -26.87
N GLU A 328 1.03 -16.11 -27.83
CA GLU A 328 1.28 -15.26 -29.01
C GLU A 328 0.04 -15.03 -29.87
N GLY A 329 -0.79 -16.06 -30.03
CA GLY A 329 -2.05 -15.98 -30.79
C GLY A 329 -3.26 -15.39 -30.04
N PHE A 330 -3.15 -15.11 -28.74
CA PHE A 330 -4.22 -14.53 -27.91
C PHE A 330 -4.33 -13.01 -28.08
#